data_AF-A0A7T8H2Z5-F1
#
_entry.id   AF-A0A7T8H2Z5-F1
#
_cell.length_a   1.000
_cell.length_b   1.000
_cell.length_c   1.000
_cell.angle_alpha   90.00
_cell.angle_beta   90.00
_cell.angle_gamma   90.00
#
_symmetry.space_group_name_H-M   'P 1'
#
loop_
_entity.id
_entity.type
_entity.pdbx_description
1 polymer ?
#
loop_
_entity_poly.entity_id
_entity_poly.type
_entity_poly.pdbx_seq_one_letter_code
_entity_poly.pdbx_strand_id
1 'polypeptide(L)'
;MSFKKSSSTTEKNKETWRNNLVQFQAPSRRGNVAIHEEPLSDRSRMPLKSHVMGRFKSLESIAKERKERVGLIAVELKALWRTTLNFPPVSDQAIRAKLEKLLQEYDHCRKKQNFDSLNELFDVTKVKGQWLCKEDKNLYELQMQSKGQVGYSTGKRASAQTIHPSKRRNTLEVDVSNSATESSSVALDSSETGTDSCDTSEDSSMEDEAAPSTSTRKYNPTGVARRLVTSSKLSTHKAAKVCRQLSGEGIEIRTPSQPGIHKALYRRAAEVKQHLVSTLHQKWSLHFDGKKINGIEHQAVVLKNEAKEIKLTVLQLKDGTAATIAKGLQDVLQEFNLWGSILMIIADTTSVNTGKKSGVVIRLQQMFEKNGSPRPKFISCQHHVLDRILRIVMDDELHDSTKSPDIEYFFVKDLVRKYDQLKAAFSNGKAEIKETGGWKDDMKFLYHLTRVFRHFTEKDEVSFVNFQQIPNISNARWNSRAILALLAFILMPETRTRLRKICSFISYTWAGHWFRNQLFRDEDFEELSSALDGYPKGLKCLETHWKRDESPINIARSNQCCERAIKVMQDLDESCRNKDNLPLRFVLSNDINVTN
;
A
#
# COMPACT_ATOMS: atom_id res chain seq x y z
N MET A 1 51.09 -49.15 45.43
CA MET A 1 50.74 -49.70 44.10
C MET A 1 50.39 -48.54 43.18
N SER A 2 51.20 -48.32 42.15
CA SER A 2 51.05 -47.23 41.18
C SER A 2 50.12 -47.69 40.06
N PHE A 3 48.93 -47.09 39.96
CA PHE A 3 48.08 -47.27 38.79
C PHE A 3 48.52 -46.30 37.69
N LYS A 4 49.37 -46.77 36.78
CA LYS A 4 49.59 -46.14 35.48
C LYS A 4 48.25 -46.15 34.72
N LYS A 5 47.58 -45.00 34.62
CA LYS A 5 46.48 -44.81 33.66
C LYS A 5 47.04 -45.01 32.25
N SER A 6 46.44 -45.89 31.46
CA SER A 6 46.91 -46.19 30.09
C SER A 6 46.92 -44.91 29.24
N SER A 7 47.88 -44.76 28.33
CA SER A 7 47.97 -43.58 27.46
C SER A 7 46.65 -43.37 26.71
N SER A 8 46.00 -44.43 26.22
CA SER A 8 44.71 -44.32 25.54
C SER A 8 43.58 -43.69 26.38
N THR A 9 43.62 -43.83 27.71
CA THR A 9 42.67 -43.16 28.62
C THR A 9 43.00 -41.68 28.77
N THR A 10 44.28 -41.33 28.70
CA THR A 10 44.78 -39.96 28.82
C THR A 10 44.54 -39.18 27.52
N GLU A 11 44.75 -39.79 26.36
CA GLU A 11 44.37 -39.25 25.04
C GLU A 11 42.85 -39.07 24.91
N LYS A 12 42.03 -40.07 25.29
CA LYS A 12 40.56 -39.93 25.28
C LYS A 12 40.08 -38.80 26.19
N ASN A 13 40.69 -38.65 27.35
CA ASN A 13 40.36 -37.55 28.25
C ASN A 13 40.78 -36.20 27.65
N LYS A 14 41.96 -36.10 27.00
CA LYS A 14 42.38 -34.89 26.29
C LYS A 14 41.42 -34.53 25.14
N GLU A 15 40.97 -35.51 24.36
CA GLU A 15 40.00 -35.31 23.28
C GLU A 15 38.66 -34.84 23.82
N THR A 16 38.18 -35.45 24.92
CA THR A 16 36.94 -35.07 25.59
C THR A 16 37.03 -33.66 26.18
N TRP A 17 38.16 -33.31 26.79
CA TRP A 17 38.42 -31.97 27.32
C TRP A 17 38.54 -30.93 26.21
N ARG A 18 39.20 -31.23 25.09
CA ARG A 18 39.26 -30.34 23.90
C ARG A 18 37.87 -30.12 23.31
N ASN A 19 37.08 -31.17 23.14
CA ASN A 19 35.71 -31.05 22.63
C ASN A 19 34.83 -30.24 23.58
N ASN A 20 34.97 -30.42 24.89
CA ASN A 20 34.27 -29.62 25.90
C ASN A 20 34.74 -28.16 25.90
N LEU A 21 36.04 -27.89 25.71
CA LEU A 21 36.57 -26.52 25.63
C LEU A 21 36.07 -25.78 24.38
N VAL A 22 36.02 -26.47 23.24
CA VAL A 22 35.42 -25.96 21.98
C VAL A 22 33.92 -25.73 22.16
N GLN A 23 33.23 -26.54 22.96
CA GLN A 23 31.81 -26.35 23.33
C GLN A 23 31.59 -25.17 24.29
N PHE A 24 32.55 -24.85 25.15
CA PHE A 24 32.50 -23.71 26.08
C PHE A 24 32.90 -22.38 25.40
N GLN A 25 33.77 -22.42 24.39
CA GLN A 25 34.21 -21.23 23.64
C GLN A 25 33.38 -20.94 22.39
N ALA A 26 32.63 -21.92 21.87
CA ALA A 26 31.59 -21.66 20.88
C ALA A 26 30.35 -21.08 21.58
N PRO A 27 29.83 -19.91 21.17
CA PRO A 27 28.58 -19.40 21.71
C PRO A 27 27.49 -20.45 21.43
N SER A 28 26.87 -20.97 22.49
CA SER A 28 25.76 -21.92 22.42
C SER A 28 24.70 -21.41 21.42
N ARG A 29 24.64 -22.05 20.25
CA ARG A 29 23.62 -21.82 19.20
C ARG A 29 22.32 -22.61 19.47
N ARG A 30 22.01 -22.95 20.73
CA ARG A 30 20.76 -23.62 21.11
C ARG A 30 19.93 -22.70 22.01
N GLY A 31 18.88 -22.11 21.43
CA GLY A 31 17.72 -21.57 22.17
C GLY A 31 17.91 -20.26 22.94
N ASN A 32 18.69 -19.29 22.43
CA ASN A 32 18.81 -17.98 23.07
C ASN A 32 18.00 -16.90 22.35
N VAL A 33 17.16 -16.18 23.11
CA VAL A 33 16.53 -14.93 22.69
C VAL A 33 17.63 -13.95 22.23
N ALA A 34 17.47 -13.38 21.03
CA ALA A 34 18.40 -12.42 20.46
C ALA A 34 18.59 -11.21 21.40
N ILE A 35 19.84 -10.77 21.57
CA ILE A 35 20.16 -9.60 22.38
C ILE A 35 19.71 -8.35 21.61
N HIS A 36 19.09 -7.40 22.31
CA HIS A 36 18.65 -6.12 21.74
C HIS A 36 19.25 -4.97 22.53
N GLU A 37 20.20 -4.24 21.93
CA GLU A 37 20.94 -3.15 22.58
C GLU A 37 20.23 -1.80 22.54
N GLU A 38 19.23 -1.64 21.69
CA GLU A 38 18.45 -0.40 21.58
C GLU A 38 17.37 -0.31 22.68
N PRO A 39 17.10 0.89 23.24
CA PRO A 39 16.00 1.11 24.17
C PRO A 39 14.64 0.76 23.58
N LEU A 40 13.75 0.15 24.38
CA LEU A 40 12.39 -0.17 23.93
C LEU A 40 11.56 1.09 23.64
N SER A 41 11.92 2.24 24.21
CA SER A 41 11.26 3.53 23.97
C SER A 41 11.35 4.00 22.52
N ASP A 42 12.34 3.52 21.77
CA ASP A 42 12.64 4.00 20.42
C ASP A 42 11.92 3.16 19.35
N ARG A 43 11.19 2.12 19.77
CA ARG A 43 10.35 1.32 18.86
C ARG A 43 9.10 2.10 18.47
N SER A 44 8.55 1.79 17.30
CA SER A 44 7.27 2.34 16.83
C SER A 44 6.09 1.37 17.00
N ARG A 45 6.31 0.23 17.68
CA ARG A 45 5.35 -0.88 17.82
C ARG A 45 5.45 -1.54 19.19
N MET A 46 4.37 -2.23 19.58
CA MET A 46 4.38 -3.04 20.80
C MET A 46 5.45 -4.14 20.70
N PRO A 47 6.32 -4.29 21.70
CA PRO A 47 7.34 -5.31 21.67
C PRO A 47 6.75 -6.70 21.90
N LEU A 48 7.43 -7.70 21.37
CA LEU A 48 7.21 -9.09 21.76
C LEU A 48 7.90 -9.34 23.11
N LYS A 49 7.45 -10.36 23.83
CA LYS A 49 8.11 -10.87 25.02
C LYS A 49 9.60 -11.16 24.78
N SER A 50 9.95 -11.75 23.63
CA SER A 50 11.33 -11.98 23.21
C SER A 50 12.14 -10.68 23.08
N HIS A 51 11.57 -9.61 22.55
CA HIS A 51 12.25 -8.32 22.44
C HIS A 51 12.56 -7.70 23.81
N VAL A 52 11.60 -7.76 24.73
CA VAL A 52 11.77 -7.30 26.12
C VAL A 52 12.85 -8.11 26.83
N MET A 53 12.87 -9.43 26.63
CA MET A 53 13.90 -10.31 27.18
C MET A 53 15.29 -10.05 26.58
N GLY A 54 15.38 -9.78 25.28
CA GLY A 54 16.62 -9.42 24.61
C GLY A 54 17.20 -8.11 25.13
N ARG A 55 16.34 -7.11 25.41
CA ARG A 55 16.73 -5.86 26.06
C ARG A 55 17.15 -6.07 27.51
N PHE A 56 16.44 -6.91 28.26
CA PHE A 56 16.81 -7.23 29.64
C PHE A 56 18.21 -7.84 29.75
N LYS A 57 18.59 -8.68 28.77
CA LYS A 57 19.94 -9.25 28.71
C LYS A 57 21.00 -8.23 28.33
N SER A 58 20.73 -7.33 27.38
CA SER A 58 21.73 -6.30 27.00
C SER A 58 22.06 -5.36 28.15
N LEU A 59 21.10 -5.09 29.04
CA LEU A 59 21.30 -4.25 30.22
C LEU A 59 22.15 -4.89 31.32
N GLU A 60 22.53 -6.17 31.21
CA GLU A 60 23.40 -6.84 32.21
C GLU A 60 24.80 -6.21 32.28
N SER A 61 25.27 -5.63 31.17
CA SER A 61 26.54 -4.89 31.12
C SER A 61 26.49 -3.54 31.84
N ILE A 62 25.30 -2.98 32.05
CA ILE A 62 25.09 -1.62 32.59
C ILE A 62 24.55 -1.67 34.03
N ALA A 63 23.60 -2.56 34.31
CA ALA A 63 22.96 -2.70 35.62
C ALA A 63 23.01 -4.17 36.06
N LYS A 64 23.80 -4.47 37.09
CA LYS A 64 24.03 -5.84 37.58
C LYS A 64 22.83 -6.39 38.33
N GLU A 65 22.08 -5.54 39.01
CA GLU A 65 20.91 -5.98 39.78
C GLU A 65 19.68 -6.20 38.90
N ARG A 66 18.99 -7.33 39.12
CA ARG A 66 17.74 -7.67 38.41
C ARG A 66 16.66 -6.59 38.59
N LYS A 67 16.50 -6.10 39.82
CA LYS A 67 15.49 -5.09 40.18
C LYS A 67 15.73 -3.77 39.45
N GLU A 68 16.99 -3.39 39.30
CA GLU A 68 17.41 -2.18 38.58
C GLU A 68 17.10 -2.30 37.07
N ARG A 69 17.45 -3.44 36.45
CA ARG A 69 17.10 -3.72 35.03
C ARG A 69 15.60 -3.71 34.78
N VAL A 70 14.80 -4.30 35.66
CA VAL A 70 13.33 -4.24 35.59
C VAL A 70 12.83 -2.80 35.69
N GLY A 71 13.45 -1.98 36.55
CA GLY A 71 13.17 -0.55 36.67
C GLY A 71 13.38 0.21 35.37
N LEU A 72 14.54 0.02 34.72
CA LEU A 72 14.89 0.66 33.45
C LEU A 72 13.92 0.28 32.32
N ILE A 73 13.62 -1.01 32.17
CA ILE A 73 12.68 -1.49 31.15
C ILE A 73 11.27 -0.94 31.39
N ALA A 74 10.83 -0.86 32.64
CA ALA A 74 9.52 -0.30 32.96
C ALA A 74 9.41 1.18 32.52
N VAL A 75 10.48 1.96 32.68
CA VAL A 75 10.55 3.35 32.19
C VAL A 75 10.50 3.39 30.67
N GLU A 76 11.30 2.57 29.98
CA GLU A 76 11.32 2.50 28.51
C GLU A 76 9.96 2.11 27.93
N LEU A 77 9.29 1.10 28.51
CA LEU A 77 7.97 0.65 28.07
C LEU A 77 6.88 1.70 28.31
N LYS A 78 6.92 2.39 29.47
CA LYS A 78 5.96 3.45 29.76
C LYS A 78 6.13 4.64 28.82
N ALA A 79 7.38 4.98 28.49
CA ALA A 79 7.68 6.00 27.48
C ALA A 79 7.13 5.57 26.11
N LEU A 80 7.44 4.36 25.64
CA LEU A 80 6.90 3.81 24.38
C LEU A 80 5.37 3.94 24.30
N TRP A 81 4.65 3.52 25.35
CA TRP A 81 3.20 3.56 25.40
C TRP A 81 2.64 4.98 25.35
N ARG A 82 3.22 5.92 26.11
CA ARG A 82 2.70 7.29 26.23
C ARG A 82 3.13 8.21 25.09
N THR A 83 4.38 8.12 24.66
CA THR A 83 4.97 9.11 23.75
C THR A 83 5.02 8.65 22.31
N THR A 84 4.91 7.34 22.04
CA THR A 84 5.05 6.83 20.67
C THR A 84 3.77 6.13 20.22
N LEU A 85 3.15 5.33 21.09
CA LEU A 85 1.92 4.60 20.78
C LEU A 85 0.64 5.35 21.15
N ASN A 86 0.71 6.34 22.05
CA ASN A 86 -0.47 7.04 22.61
C ASN A 86 -1.51 6.12 23.28
N PHE A 87 -1.07 4.96 23.77
CA PHE A 87 -1.93 3.99 24.45
C PHE A 87 -1.96 4.28 25.96
N PRO A 88 -3.11 4.13 26.64
CA PRO A 88 -3.18 4.28 28.09
C PRO A 88 -2.39 3.13 28.76
N PRO A 89 -1.25 3.38 29.44
CA PRO A 89 -0.53 2.30 30.11
C PRO A 89 -1.16 1.95 31.46
N VAL A 90 -0.90 0.74 31.95
CA VAL A 90 -1.13 0.36 33.35
C VAL A 90 -0.13 1.06 34.28
N SER A 91 -0.33 0.96 35.60
CA SER A 91 0.56 1.57 36.59
C SER A 91 1.98 0.96 36.55
N ASP A 92 2.98 1.71 37.01
CA ASP A 92 4.39 1.23 37.01
C ASP A 92 4.57 -0.05 37.82
N GLN A 93 3.83 -0.16 38.92
CA GLN A 93 3.82 -1.37 39.73
C GLN A 93 3.26 -2.57 38.94
N ALA A 94 2.20 -2.37 38.14
CA ALA A 94 1.64 -3.41 37.29
C ALA A 94 2.58 -3.77 36.12
N ILE A 95 3.29 -2.80 35.55
CA ILE A 95 4.33 -3.05 34.52
C ILE A 95 5.44 -3.92 35.12
N ARG A 96 5.96 -3.55 36.30
CA ARG A 96 7.01 -4.32 36.99
C ARG A 96 6.56 -5.73 37.34
N ALA A 97 5.32 -5.90 37.82
CA ALA A 97 4.75 -7.22 38.08
C ALA A 97 4.66 -8.08 36.81
N LYS A 98 4.24 -7.49 35.67
CA LYS A 98 4.22 -8.18 34.37
C LYS A 98 5.62 -8.57 33.90
N LEU A 99 6.63 -7.72 34.13
CA LEU A 99 8.03 -8.01 33.79
C LEU A 99 8.58 -9.17 34.62
N GLU A 100 8.30 -9.21 35.93
CA GLU A 100 8.73 -10.33 36.76
C GLU A 100 8.09 -11.66 36.36
N LYS A 101 6.80 -11.63 35.96
CA LYS A 101 6.13 -12.81 35.40
C LYS A 101 6.78 -13.28 34.09
N LEU A 102 7.17 -12.36 33.21
CA LEU A 102 7.88 -12.68 31.97
C LEU A 102 9.26 -13.30 32.26
N LEU A 103 9.98 -12.83 33.27
CA LEU A 103 11.26 -13.42 33.66
C LEU A 103 11.10 -14.85 34.18
N GLN A 104 10.05 -15.12 34.97
CA GLN A 104 9.71 -16.49 35.40
C GLN A 104 9.32 -17.39 34.22
N GLU A 105 8.53 -16.85 33.27
CA GLU A 105 8.16 -17.54 32.04
C GLU A 105 9.41 -17.89 31.21
N TYR A 106 10.36 -16.96 31.10
CA TYR A 106 11.63 -17.18 30.40
C TYR A 106 12.48 -18.28 31.06
N ASP A 107 12.58 -18.28 32.39
CA ASP A 107 13.28 -19.33 33.13
C ASP A 107 12.65 -20.72 32.90
N HIS A 108 11.32 -20.78 32.81
CA HIS A 108 10.59 -22.00 32.48
C HIS A 108 10.85 -22.46 31.04
N CYS A 109 10.78 -21.54 30.07
CA CYS A 109 11.09 -21.78 28.66
C CYS A 109 12.50 -22.34 28.48
N ARG A 110 13.48 -21.78 29.21
CA ARG A 110 14.88 -22.24 29.19
C ARG A 110 15.04 -23.66 29.72
N LYS A 111 14.31 -24.04 30.78
CA LYS A 111 14.32 -25.41 31.33
C LYS A 111 13.70 -26.43 30.36
N LYS A 112 12.64 -26.04 29.63
CA LYS A 112 11.92 -26.91 28.69
C LYS A 112 12.39 -26.86 27.24
N GLN A 113 13.32 -25.96 26.90
CA GLN A 113 13.79 -25.70 25.54
C GLN A 113 12.65 -25.38 24.55
N ASN A 114 11.59 -24.72 25.02
CA ASN A 114 10.48 -24.25 24.20
C ASN A 114 10.29 -22.75 24.45
N PHE A 115 10.34 -21.95 23.39
CA PHE A 115 10.29 -20.48 23.44
C PHE A 115 9.11 -19.89 22.68
N ASP A 116 8.15 -20.71 22.23
CA ASP A 116 7.04 -20.28 21.39
C ASP A 116 6.19 -19.19 22.07
N SER A 117 6.03 -19.28 23.40
CA SER A 117 5.28 -18.29 24.17
C SER A 117 5.94 -16.90 24.19
N LEU A 118 7.24 -16.80 23.88
CA LEU A 118 7.94 -15.51 23.78
C LEU A 118 7.68 -14.78 22.46
N ASN A 119 7.02 -15.43 21.50
CA ASN A 119 6.56 -14.80 20.26
C ASN A 119 5.23 -14.06 20.41
N GLU A 120 4.71 -13.95 21.64
CA GLU A 120 3.53 -13.14 21.98
C GLU A 120 3.90 -11.69 22.30
N LEU A 121 2.93 -10.80 22.15
CA LEU A 121 3.07 -9.38 22.52
C LEU A 121 3.22 -9.21 24.03
N PHE A 122 4.11 -8.31 24.44
CA PHE A 122 4.20 -7.85 25.80
C PHE A 122 3.34 -6.59 25.97
N ASP A 123 2.08 -6.79 26.33
CA ASP A 123 1.08 -5.71 26.43
C ASP A 123 0.99 -5.12 27.84
N VAL A 124 1.15 -3.80 27.94
CA VAL A 124 0.97 -3.02 29.17
C VAL A 124 -0.17 -2.00 29.06
N THR A 125 -1.12 -2.21 28.14
CA THR A 125 -2.26 -1.32 27.92
C THR A 125 -3.34 -1.51 29.00
N LYS A 126 -3.91 -0.41 29.48
CA LYS A 126 -5.12 -0.37 30.29
C LYS A 126 -6.32 -0.22 29.35
N VAL A 127 -6.95 -1.33 28.96
CA VAL A 127 -8.01 -1.35 27.92
C VAL A 127 -9.20 -0.44 28.24
N LYS A 128 -9.62 -0.39 29.51
CA LYS A 128 -10.65 0.54 30.03
C LYS A 128 -10.10 1.91 30.43
N GLY A 129 -8.87 2.24 30.01
CA GLY A 129 -8.23 3.53 30.25
C GLY A 129 -8.80 4.62 29.35
N GLN A 130 -8.39 5.85 29.62
CA GLN A 130 -8.77 6.98 28.79
C GLN A 130 -7.95 6.96 27.49
N TRP A 131 -8.64 6.77 26.37
CA TRP A 131 -8.05 6.81 25.02
C TRP A 131 -8.10 8.25 24.50
N LEU A 132 -7.03 8.69 23.82
CA LEU A 132 -6.95 10.05 23.28
C LEU A 132 -7.85 10.24 22.06
N CYS A 133 -7.98 9.21 21.20
CA CYS A 133 -8.93 9.19 20.10
C CYS A 133 -9.28 7.77 19.67
N LYS A 134 -10.27 7.64 18.77
CA LYS A 134 -10.74 6.35 18.25
C LYS A 134 -9.67 5.65 17.39
N GLU A 135 -8.85 6.44 16.70
CA GLU A 135 -7.76 5.95 15.85
C GLU A 135 -6.67 5.23 16.66
N ASP A 136 -6.30 5.73 17.84
CA ASP A 136 -5.29 5.10 18.69
C ASP A 136 -5.82 3.77 19.28
N LYS A 137 -7.12 3.72 19.58
CA LYS A 137 -7.79 2.48 19.98
C LYS A 137 -7.82 1.45 18.84
N ASN A 138 -8.13 1.90 17.62
CA ASN A 138 -8.09 1.04 16.43
C ASN A 138 -6.65 0.56 16.15
N LEU A 139 -5.62 1.40 16.38
CA LEU A 139 -4.22 1.00 16.22
C LEU A 139 -3.83 -0.07 17.25
N TYR A 140 -4.27 0.05 18.50
CA TYR A 140 -4.08 -0.99 19.51
C TYR A 140 -4.73 -2.31 19.07
N GLU A 141 -5.96 -2.29 18.59
CA GLU A 141 -6.65 -3.49 18.07
C GLU A 141 -5.90 -4.10 16.88
N LEU A 142 -5.37 -3.26 15.98
CA LEU A 142 -4.57 -3.68 14.83
C LEU A 142 -3.21 -4.27 15.26
N GLN A 143 -2.55 -3.71 16.28
CA GLN A 143 -1.32 -4.27 16.85
C GLN A 143 -1.60 -5.65 17.47
N MET A 144 -2.71 -5.80 18.19
CA MET A 144 -3.12 -7.09 18.78
C MET A 144 -3.41 -8.15 17.71
N GLN A 145 -4.17 -7.81 16.66
CA GLN A 145 -4.49 -8.72 15.55
C GLN A 145 -3.27 -9.10 14.72
N SER A 146 -2.33 -8.17 14.53
CA SER A 146 -1.12 -8.37 13.73
C SER A 146 0.10 -8.85 14.53
N LYS A 147 -0.04 -9.13 15.83
CA LYS A 147 1.08 -9.43 16.75
C LYS A 147 2.22 -8.39 16.67
N GLY A 148 1.86 -7.11 16.56
CA GLY A 148 2.80 -5.98 16.49
C GLY A 148 3.53 -5.85 15.15
N GLN A 149 3.07 -6.53 14.10
CA GLN A 149 3.62 -6.37 12.74
C GLN A 149 3.20 -5.05 12.08
N VAL A 150 2.16 -4.39 12.59
CA VAL A 150 1.69 -3.07 12.13
C VAL A 150 1.90 -2.03 13.22
N GLY A 151 2.38 -0.83 12.86
CA GLY A 151 2.55 0.30 13.78
C GLY A 151 2.79 1.63 13.05
N TYR A 152 3.13 2.70 13.78
CA TYR A 152 3.37 4.01 13.18
C TYR A 152 4.61 3.99 12.27
N SER A 153 4.53 4.71 11.15
CA SER A 153 5.52 4.73 10.07
C SER A 153 6.82 5.46 10.42
N THR A 154 6.90 6.12 11.58
CA THR A 154 8.05 6.94 11.98
C THR A 154 8.56 6.51 13.35
N GLY A 155 9.83 6.14 13.46
CA GLY A 155 10.53 5.97 14.76
C GLY A 155 10.84 7.29 15.48
N LYS A 156 10.11 8.38 15.17
CA LYS A 156 10.27 9.70 15.79
C LYS A 156 9.33 9.80 16.99
N ARG A 157 9.85 10.24 18.15
CA ARG A 157 9.06 10.50 19.37
C ARG A 157 7.92 11.49 19.06
N ALA A 158 6.71 11.23 19.56
CA ALA A 158 5.66 12.25 19.48
C ALA A 158 6.05 13.43 20.36
N SER A 159 6.04 14.62 19.76
CA SER A 159 6.35 15.89 20.39
C SER A 159 5.35 16.92 19.90
N ALA A 160 5.31 18.09 20.54
CA ALA A 160 4.47 19.20 20.11
C ALA A 160 4.67 19.57 18.63
N GLN A 161 5.83 19.26 18.04
CA GLN A 161 6.21 19.55 16.65
C GLN A 161 5.74 18.47 15.65
N THR A 162 5.50 17.24 16.09
CA THR A 162 5.03 16.12 15.24
C THR A 162 3.53 15.85 15.36
N ILE A 163 2.87 16.50 16.32
CA ILE A 163 1.42 16.46 16.52
C ILE A 163 0.77 17.66 15.82
N HIS A 164 -0.29 17.40 15.03
CA HIS A 164 -1.04 18.42 14.30
C HIS A 164 -1.57 19.52 15.25
N PRO A 165 -1.50 20.83 14.88
CA PRO A 165 -1.85 21.95 15.78
C PRO A 165 -3.25 21.87 16.41
N SER A 166 -4.23 21.29 15.72
CA SER A 166 -5.59 21.06 16.25
C SER A 166 -5.68 20.04 17.39
N LYS A 167 -4.60 19.31 17.68
CA LYS A 167 -4.48 18.35 18.79
C LYS A 167 -3.69 18.90 19.98
N ARG A 168 -3.21 20.16 19.93
CA ARG A 168 -2.65 20.83 21.10
C ARG A 168 -3.82 21.37 21.93
N ARG A 169 -4.07 20.83 23.12
CA ARG A 169 -4.96 21.50 24.07
C ARG A 169 -4.13 22.50 24.89
N ASN A 170 -4.72 23.68 25.09
CA ASN A 170 -4.27 24.68 26.07
C ASN A 170 -4.06 24.01 27.42
N THR A 171 -2.81 23.82 27.82
CA THR A 171 -2.45 23.64 29.23
C THR A 171 -2.67 24.99 29.91
N LEU A 172 -3.85 25.19 30.48
CA LEU A 172 -3.96 26.03 31.66
C LEU A 172 -3.54 25.17 32.85
N GLU A 173 -2.58 25.71 33.59
CA GLU A 173 -2.19 25.32 34.93
C GLU A 173 -3.42 25.11 35.82
N VAL A 174 -3.41 24.10 36.70
CA VAL A 174 -3.64 24.25 38.15
C VAL A 174 -3.21 22.96 38.83
N ASP A 175 -2.36 23.18 39.83
CA ASP A 175 -1.84 22.27 40.83
C ASP A 175 -2.89 21.94 41.93
N VAL A 176 -2.73 20.76 42.55
CA VAL A 176 -3.11 20.41 43.95
C VAL A 176 -4.57 20.00 44.30
N SER A 177 -4.62 18.78 44.89
CA SER A 177 -5.46 18.26 46.00
C SER A 177 -6.76 17.44 45.76
N ASN A 178 -6.63 16.17 46.17
CA ASN A 178 -7.49 15.33 47.03
C ASN A 178 -8.86 14.77 46.63
N SER A 179 -8.93 13.43 46.82
CA SER A 179 -10.04 12.61 47.35
C SER A 179 -11.32 12.49 46.52
N ALA A 180 -12.08 11.40 46.49
CA ALA A 180 -11.96 10.01 46.92
C ALA A 180 -13.20 9.29 46.33
N THR A 181 -13.18 7.95 46.34
CA THR A 181 -14.34 7.02 46.49
C THR A 181 -15.42 7.01 45.39
N GLU A 182 -15.50 5.92 44.61
CA GLU A 182 -16.38 4.73 44.80
C GLU A 182 -17.78 4.99 44.20
N SER A 183 -18.53 4.07 43.57
CA SER A 183 -18.61 2.61 43.61
C SER A 183 -19.61 2.19 42.49
N SER A 184 -19.35 1.10 41.75
CA SER A 184 -20.09 -0.17 41.78
C SER A 184 -21.34 -0.19 40.86
N SER A 185 -21.29 -0.89 39.72
CA SER A 185 -21.80 -2.27 39.47
C SER A 185 -23.34 -2.30 39.34
N VAL A 186 -24.00 -3.08 38.48
CA VAL A 186 -24.04 -4.54 38.39
C VAL A 186 -24.47 -4.96 36.98
N ALA A 187 -24.10 -6.19 36.61
CA ALA A 187 -24.33 -6.86 35.34
C ALA A 187 -25.56 -7.81 35.36
N LEU A 188 -25.73 -8.51 34.23
CA LEU A 188 -26.43 -9.78 33.96
C LEU A 188 -27.83 -9.66 33.34
N ASP A 189 -28.28 -10.54 32.44
CA ASP A 189 -27.69 -11.51 31.50
C ASP A 189 -28.88 -12.11 30.70
N SER A 190 -28.56 -12.76 29.58
CA SER A 190 -29.22 -13.94 29.01
C SER A 190 -30.29 -13.81 27.91
N SER A 191 -29.89 -14.32 26.73
CA SER A 191 -30.61 -15.26 25.81
C SER A 191 -31.90 -14.81 25.11
N GLU A 192 -32.27 -15.23 23.91
CA GLU A 192 -31.71 -16.01 22.79
C GLU A 192 -32.73 -15.86 21.62
N THR A 193 -32.27 -16.15 20.39
CA THR A 193 -33.05 -16.56 19.20
C THR A 193 -33.86 -15.54 18.37
N GLY A 194 -33.61 -15.59 17.05
CA GLY A 194 -34.69 -15.73 16.06
C GLY A 194 -35.10 -14.52 15.22
N THR A 195 -34.52 -14.45 14.01
CA THR A 195 -35.19 -14.16 12.72
C THR A 195 -35.80 -12.78 12.41
N ASP A 196 -35.28 -12.21 11.32
CA ASP A 196 -35.93 -11.41 10.27
C ASP A 196 -37.15 -10.56 10.66
N SER A 197 -36.95 -9.25 10.75
CA SER A 197 -37.87 -8.31 10.09
C SER A 197 -37.22 -6.94 9.88
N CYS A 198 -37.79 -6.25 8.90
CA CYS A 198 -37.43 -4.97 8.32
C CYS A 198 -37.39 -3.81 9.33
N ASP A 199 -36.23 -3.15 9.45
CA ASP A 199 -36.11 -1.91 10.20
C ASP A 199 -36.69 -0.72 9.42
N THR A 200 -37.94 -0.41 9.75
CA THR A 200 -38.52 0.94 9.70
C THR A 200 -38.07 1.71 10.94
N SER A 201 -37.27 2.77 10.74
CA SER A 201 -36.91 3.69 11.81
C SER A 201 -38.07 4.64 12.12
N GLU A 202 -38.69 4.48 13.28
CA GLU A 202 -39.50 5.50 13.94
C GLU A 202 -38.56 6.54 14.56
N ASP A 203 -38.75 7.81 14.20
CA ASP A 203 -38.32 8.95 15.02
C ASP A 203 -39.55 9.84 15.22
N SER A 204 -39.81 10.16 16.48
CA SER A 204 -41.03 10.77 16.97
C SER A 204 -41.04 12.27 16.72
N SER A 205 -42.15 12.78 16.19
CA SER A 205 -42.62 14.13 16.53
C SER A 205 -44.15 14.17 16.44
N MET A 206 -44.79 14.30 17.60
CA MET A 206 -46.11 14.93 17.79
C MET A 206 -45.97 16.42 17.35
N GLU A 207 -46.88 17.12 16.67
CA GLU A 207 -48.34 17.11 16.50
C GLU A 207 -48.66 17.80 15.15
N ASP A 208 -49.64 17.31 14.38
CA ASP A 208 -50.94 17.99 14.17
C ASP A 208 -51.83 17.18 13.19
N GLU A 209 -53.06 16.96 13.62
CA GLU A 209 -54.13 16.17 12.97
C GLU A 209 -54.68 16.85 11.71
N ALA A 210 -54.56 16.19 10.54
CA ALA A 210 -55.52 16.31 9.44
C ALA A 210 -55.51 15.04 8.56
N ALA A 211 -56.71 14.52 8.30
CA ALA A 211 -57.08 13.24 7.66
C ALA A 211 -56.37 12.88 6.32
N PRO A 212 -56.35 11.58 5.93
CA PRO A 212 -55.45 11.08 4.89
C PRO A 212 -55.99 11.31 3.48
N SER A 213 -55.34 12.19 2.71
CA SER A 213 -55.50 12.20 1.26
C SER A 213 -54.52 11.23 0.61
N THR A 214 -55.02 10.27 -0.15
CA THR A 214 -54.30 9.34 -1.03
C THR A 214 -53.47 10.10 -2.07
N SER A 215 -52.24 10.49 -1.73
CA SER A 215 -51.31 11.07 -2.70
C SER A 215 -50.40 9.97 -3.27
N THR A 216 -50.58 9.67 -4.54
CA THR A 216 -49.62 8.95 -5.36
C THR A 216 -48.27 9.67 -5.27
N ARG A 217 -47.23 9.00 -4.74
CA ARG A 217 -45.86 9.56 -4.61
C ARG A 217 -45.39 10.04 -5.99
N LYS A 218 -45.42 11.36 -6.22
CA LYS A 218 -44.88 12.01 -7.42
C LYS A 218 -43.41 11.61 -7.58
N TYR A 219 -43.11 10.92 -8.69
CA TYR A 219 -41.75 10.56 -9.08
C TYR A 219 -40.92 11.83 -9.24
N ASN A 220 -39.89 11.99 -8.40
CA ASN A 220 -39.05 13.19 -8.40
C ASN A 220 -37.78 12.90 -9.23
N PRO A 221 -37.54 13.57 -10.37
CA PRO A 221 -36.39 13.29 -11.23
C PRO A 221 -35.07 13.55 -10.52
N THR A 222 -34.18 12.55 -10.48
CA THR A 222 -32.89 12.60 -9.76
C THR A 222 -31.70 13.01 -10.64
N GLY A 223 -31.95 13.45 -11.88
CA GLY A 223 -30.91 13.64 -12.91
C GLY A 223 -29.74 14.53 -12.50
N VAL A 224 -30.02 15.73 -11.97
CA VAL A 224 -28.98 16.68 -11.50
C VAL A 224 -28.21 16.10 -10.31
N ALA A 225 -28.93 15.60 -9.31
CA ALA A 225 -28.33 15.02 -8.11
C ALA A 225 -27.44 13.80 -8.43
N ARG A 226 -27.82 12.98 -9.42
CA ARG A 226 -27.02 11.86 -9.90
C ARG A 226 -25.71 12.34 -10.54
N ARG A 227 -25.76 13.38 -11.37
CA ARG A 227 -24.56 13.97 -11.99
C ARG A 227 -23.61 14.58 -10.96
N LEU A 228 -24.13 15.21 -9.90
CA LEU A 228 -23.30 15.67 -8.78
C LEU A 228 -22.53 14.51 -8.12
N VAL A 229 -23.14 13.34 -8.02
CA VAL A 229 -22.49 12.14 -7.48
C VAL A 229 -21.46 11.57 -8.46
N THR A 230 -21.80 11.42 -9.74
CA THR A 230 -20.95 10.73 -10.73
C THR A 230 -19.85 11.63 -11.31
N SER A 231 -20.18 12.87 -11.64
CA SER A 231 -19.28 13.81 -12.33
C SER A 231 -18.52 14.70 -11.36
N SER A 232 -19.15 15.09 -10.24
CA SER A 232 -18.53 15.95 -9.21
C SER A 232 -18.04 15.19 -7.99
N LYS A 233 -18.08 13.84 -8.01
CA LYS A 233 -17.62 12.94 -6.95
C LYS A 233 -18.20 13.22 -5.56
N LEU A 234 -19.42 13.76 -5.47
CA LEU A 234 -20.08 13.97 -4.19
C LEU A 234 -20.69 12.67 -3.63
N SER A 235 -20.79 12.57 -2.30
CA SER A 235 -21.62 11.53 -1.68
C SER A 235 -23.10 11.81 -1.94
N THR A 236 -23.95 10.78 -1.87
CA THR A 236 -25.42 10.95 -2.04
C THR A 236 -26.00 11.93 -1.02
N HIS A 237 -25.46 11.96 0.20
CA HIS A 237 -25.82 12.93 1.23
C HIS A 237 -25.40 14.36 0.86
N LYS A 238 -24.15 14.56 0.41
CA LYS A 238 -23.65 15.88 -0.02
C LYS A 238 -24.43 16.37 -1.24
N ALA A 239 -24.73 15.51 -2.21
CA ALA A 239 -25.53 15.86 -3.38
C ALA A 239 -26.95 16.31 -2.99
N ALA A 240 -27.62 15.59 -2.07
CA ALA A 240 -28.92 16.01 -1.55
C ALA A 240 -28.85 17.38 -0.85
N LYS A 241 -27.79 17.63 -0.07
CA LYS A 241 -27.58 18.91 0.62
C LYS A 241 -27.36 20.06 -0.38
N VAL A 242 -26.51 19.86 -1.39
CA VAL A 242 -26.25 20.85 -2.45
C VAL A 242 -27.53 21.15 -3.21
N CYS A 243 -28.32 20.13 -3.57
CA CYS A 243 -29.62 20.36 -4.22
C CYS A 243 -30.56 21.24 -3.37
N ARG A 244 -30.63 20.99 -2.06
CA ARG A 244 -31.44 21.81 -1.15
C ARG A 244 -30.94 23.25 -1.03
N GLN A 245 -29.62 23.45 -0.96
CA GLN A 245 -29.04 24.79 -0.85
C GLN A 245 -29.30 25.63 -2.10
N LEU A 246 -29.01 25.10 -3.28
CA LEU A 246 -29.26 25.80 -4.55
C LEU A 246 -30.75 26.10 -4.76
N SER A 247 -31.64 25.18 -4.37
CA SER A 247 -33.09 25.44 -4.39
C SER A 247 -33.49 26.56 -3.41
N GLY A 248 -32.84 26.66 -2.25
CA GLY A 248 -33.04 27.75 -1.29
C GLY A 248 -32.53 29.10 -1.79
N GLU A 249 -31.56 29.11 -2.70
CA GLU A 249 -31.04 30.30 -3.40
C GLU A 249 -31.89 30.68 -4.63
N GLY A 250 -33.05 30.04 -4.83
CA GLY A 250 -33.97 30.35 -5.92
C GLY A 250 -33.61 29.69 -7.26
N ILE A 251 -32.59 28.82 -7.31
CA ILE A 251 -32.27 28.06 -8.52
C ILE A 251 -33.29 26.94 -8.66
N GLU A 252 -33.98 26.89 -9.80
CA GLU A 252 -35.02 25.90 -10.07
C GLU A 252 -34.42 24.49 -10.29
N ILE A 253 -34.18 23.77 -9.20
CA ILE A 253 -33.72 22.39 -9.22
C ILE A 253 -34.52 21.52 -8.26
N ARG A 254 -34.65 20.24 -8.59
CA ARG A 254 -35.30 19.25 -7.73
C ARG A 254 -34.41 18.91 -6.54
N THR A 255 -35.03 18.68 -5.39
CA THR A 255 -34.38 18.33 -4.11
C THR A 255 -34.68 16.88 -3.70
N PRO A 256 -34.18 15.86 -4.43
CA PRO A 256 -34.44 14.47 -4.09
C PRO A 256 -33.82 14.10 -2.73
N SER A 257 -34.48 13.18 -2.01
CA SER A 257 -33.96 12.63 -0.77
C SER A 257 -32.69 11.79 -1.02
N GLN A 258 -31.83 11.66 0.01
CA GLN A 258 -30.62 10.84 -0.09
C GLN A 258 -30.92 9.38 -0.48
N PRO A 259 -31.95 8.70 0.06
CA PRO A 259 -32.34 7.36 -0.39
C PRO A 259 -32.84 7.34 -1.85
N GLY A 260 -33.54 8.39 -2.29
CA GLY A 260 -34.01 8.53 -3.67
C GLY A 260 -32.86 8.61 -4.67
N ILE A 261 -31.82 9.41 -4.36
CA ILE A 261 -30.60 9.50 -5.17
C ILE A 261 -29.88 8.14 -5.19
N HIS A 262 -29.75 7.49 -4.03
CA HIS A 262 -29.10 6.18 -3.92
C HIS A 262 -29.79 5.14 -4.80
N LYS A 263 -31.12 4.96 -4.68
CA LYS A 263 -31.89 4.01 -5.48
C LYS A 263 -31.78 4.28 -6.98
N ALA A 264 -31.88 5.54 -7.39
CA ALA A 264 -31.77 5.92 -8.79
C ALA A 264 -30.36 5.65 -9.37
N LEU A 265 -29.32 5.86 -8.56
CA LEU A 265 -27.95 5.59 -8.96
C LEU A 265 -27.71 4.10 -9.24
N TYR A 266 -28.17 3.20 -8.37
CA TYR A 266 -27.98 1.76 -8.57
C TYR A 266 -28.87 1.19 -9.67
N ARG A 267 -30.09 1.72 -9.85
CA ARG A 267 -30.90 1.41 -11.03
C ARG A 267 -30.13 1.74 -12.31
N ARG A 268 -29.55 2.94 -12.38
CA ARG A 268 -28.75 3.35 -13.53
C ARG A 268 -27.51 2.48 -13.73
N ALA A 269 -26.81 2.12 -12.66
CA ALA A 269 -25.66 1.23 -12.75
C ALA A 269 -26.04 -0.14 -13.35
N ALA A 270 -27.19 -0.70 -12.94
CA ALA A 270 -27.72 -1.94 -13.50
C ALA A 270 -28.09 -1.79 -14.99
N GLU A 271 -28.74 -0.69 -15.38
CA GLU A 271 -29.04 -0.36 -16.79
C GLU A 271 -27.76 -0.30 -17.63
N VAL A 272 -26.72 0.41 -17.15
CA VAL A 272 -25.43 0.50 -17.85
C VAL A 272 -24.79 -0.87 -17.97
N LYS A 273 -24.83 -1.69 -16.92
CA LYS A 273 -24.29 -3.05 -16.96
C LYS A 273 -25.01 -3.91 -17.99
N GLN A 274 -26.34 -3.91 -18.00
CA GLN A 274 -27.14 -4.64 -19.00
C GLN A 274 -26.85 -4.17 -20.42
N HIS A 275 -26.77 -2.85 -20.63
CA HIS A 275 -26.38 -2.28 -21.92
C HIS A 275 -24.99 -2.74 -22.36
N LEU A 276 -24.02 -2.84 -21.45
CA LEU A 276 -22.69 -3.36 -21.77
C LEU A 276 -22.75 -4.85 -22.18
N VAL A 277 -23.49 -5.68 -21.44
CA VAL A 277 -23.66 -7.11 -21.78
C VAL A 277 -24.20 -7.28 -23.21
N SER A 278 -25.10 -6.40 -23.68
CA SER A 278 -25.70 -6.48 -25.01
C SER A 278 -24.96 -5.74 -26.13
N THR A 279 -23.87 -5.01 -25.84
CA THR A 279 -23.20 -4.16 -26.84
C THR A 279 -21.70 -4.42 -27.00
N LEU A 280 -21.10 -5.26 -26.16
CA LEU A 280 -19.67 -5.54 -26.17
C LEU A 280 -19.21 -6.58 -27.21
N HIS A 281 -19.86 -6.66 -28.38
CA HIS A 281 -19.56 -7.62 -29.45
C HIS A 281 -18.32 -7.27 -30.32
N GLN A 282 -17.56 -6.25 -29.92
CA GLN A 282 -16.39 -5.76 -30.66
C GLN A 282 -15.14 -6.57 -30.31
N LYS A 283 -14.05 -6.37 -31.06
CA LYS A 283 -12.74 -6.91 -30.68
C LYS A 283 -12.16 -6.11 -29.51
N TRP A 284 -11.72 -6.81 -28.47
CA TRP A 284 -11.24 -6.21 -27.23
C TRP A 284 -9.88 -6.74 -26.79
N SER A 285 -9.12 -5.86 -26.16
CA SER A 285 -8.04 -6.20 -25.23
C SER A 285 -8.61 -6.29 -23.82
N LEU A 286 -8.32 -7.39 -23.15
CA LEU A 286 -8.60 -7.57 -21.73
C LEU A 286 -7.40 -7.08 -20.89
N HIS A 287 -7.70 -6.19 -19.97
CA HIS A 287 -6.74 -5.66 -19.00
C HIS A 287 -7.22 -5.96 -17.59
N PHE A 288 -6.28 -6.31 -16.71
CA PHE A 288 -6.56 -6.47 -15.29
C PHE A 288 -5.35 -6.09 -14.43
N ASP A 289 -5.63 -5.60 -13.21
CA ASP A 289 -4.60 -5.30 -12.21
C ASP A 289 -5.17 -5.34 -10.79
N GLY A 290 -4.30 -5.66 -9.83
CA GLY A 290 -4.65 -5.96 -8.45
C GLY A 290 -4.27 -4.88 -7.44
N LYS A 291 -5.10 -4.72 -6.41
CA LYS A 291 -4.76 -3.92 -5.23
C LYS A 291 -5.41 -4.51 -3.98
N LYS A 292 -4.62 -4.64 -2.91
CA LYS A 292 -5.16 -4.94 -1.57
C LYS A 292 -5.66 -3.66 -0.91
N ILE A 293 -6.93 -3.67 -0.51
CA ILE A 293 -7.57 -2.61 0.25
C ILE A 293 -8.19 -3.25 1.50
N ASN A 294 -7.79 -2.79 2.68
CA ASN A 294 -8.25 -3.33 3.97
C ASN A 294 -8.12 -4.85 4.09
N GLY A 295 -7.03 -5.42 3.55
CA GLY A 295 -6.76 -6.87 3.57
C GLY A 295 -7.49 -7.68 2.50
N ILE A 296 -8.42 -7.07 1.74
CA ILE A 296 -9.18 -7.73 0.68
C ILE A 296 -8.50 -7.50 -0.67
N GLU A 297 -8.32 -8.56 -1.44
CA GLU A 297 -7.79 -8.50 -2.79
C GLU A 297 -8.85 -7.97 -3.74
N HIS A 298 -8.57 -6.86 -4.41
CA HIS A 298 -9.41 -6.32 -5.46
C HIS A 298 -8.72 -6.43 -6.81
N GLN A 299 -9.45 -6.81 -7.85
CA GLN A 299 -8.95 -6.82 -9.23
C GLN A 299 -9.83 -5.92 -10.10
N ALA A 300 -9.25 -4.85 -10.63
CA ALA A 300 -9.93 -4.00 -11.60
C ALA A 300 -9.86 -4.64 -12.98
N VAL A 301 -11.00 -4.77 -13.66
CA VAL A 301 -11.08 -5.37 -15.01
C VAL A 301 -11.51 -4.30 -16.00
N VAL A 302 -10.74 -4.13 -17.06
CA VAL A 302 -10.93 -3.09 -18.08
C VAL A 302 -10.87 -3.72 -19.47
N LEU A 303 -11.77 -3.30 -20.35
CA LEU A 303 -11.68 -3.58 -21.78
C LEU A 303 -11.17 -2.35 -22.51
N LYS A 304 -10.34 -2.58 -23.52
CA LYS A 304 -9.84 -1.50 -24.37
C LYS A 304 -9.77 -1.91 -25.83
N ASN A 305 -10.16 -1.00 -26.71
CA ASN A 305 -9.88 -1.08 -28.14
C ASN A 305 -9.45 0.29 -28.66
N GLU A 306 -9.38 0.44 -29.99
CA GLU A 306 -8.93 1.66 -30.65
C GLU A 306 -9.87 2.85 -30.42
N ALA A 307 -11.16 2.58 -30.21
CA ALA A 307 -12.18 3.61 -30.05
C ALA A 307 -12.37 4.03 -28.58
N LYS A 308 -12.34 3.08 -27.64
CA LYS A 308 -12.72 3.35 -26.24
C LYS A 308 -12.11 2.40 -25.21
N GLU A 309 -12.19 2.87 -23.96
CA GLU A 309 -11.84 2.14 -22.74
C GLU A 309 -13.11 1.97 -21.89
N ILE A 310 -13.34 0.77 -21.36
CA ILE A 310 -14.52 0.43 -20.56
C ILE A 310 -14.09 -0.26 -19.28
N LYS A 311 -14.42 0.37 -18.14
CA LYS A 311 -14.27 -0.18 -16.80
C LYS A 311 -15.36 -1.21 -16.57
N LEU A 312 -15.02 -2.49 -16.65
CA LEU A 312 -16.00 -3.57 -16.74
C LEU A 312 -16.52 -4.01 -15.38
N THR A 313 -15.61 -4.19 -14.41
CA THR A 313 -15.98 -4.54 -13.03
C THR A 313 -14.76 -4.42 -12.09
N VAL A 314 -15.02 -4.54 -10.79
CA VAL A 314 -14.02 -4.78 -9.76
C VAL A 314 -14.36 -6.11 -9.10
N LEU A 315 -13.44 -7.07 -9.14
CA LEU A 315 -13.61 -8.34 -8.45
C LEU A 315 -13.10 -8.21 -7.02
N GLN A 316 -13.91 -8.62 -6.05
CA GLN A 316 -13.47 -8.83 -4.67
C GLN A 316 -13.14 -10.31 -4.50
N LEU A 317 -11.88 -10.59 -4.25
CA LEU A 317 -11.34 -11.94 -4.21
C LEU A 317 -10.83 -12.27 -2.81
N LYS A 318 -10.96 -13.54 -2.44
CA LYS A 318 -10.43 -14.06 -1.16
C LYS A 318 -8.91 -13.97 -1.05
N ASP A 319 -8.20 -14.06 -2.18
CA ASP A 319 -6.75 -14.01 -2.27
C ASP A 319 -6.30 -13.56 -3.67
N GLY A 320 -5.03 -13.15 -3.77
CA GLY A 320 -4.38 -12.77 -5.03
C GLY A 320 -3.67 -13.94 -5.73
N THR A 321 -4.14 -15.17 -5.55
CA THR A 321 -3.53 -16.30 -6.26
C THR A 321 -4.00 -16.35 -7.72
N ALA A 322 -3.13 -16.89 -8.58
CA ALA A 322 -3.43 -16.97 -10.01
C ALA A 322 -4.71 -17.78 -10.32
N ALA A 323 -5.02 -18.79 -9.50
CA ALA A 323 -6.23 -19.60 -9.66
C ALA A 323 -7.50 -18.79 -9.33
N THR A 324 -7.50 -18.08 -8.21
CA THR A 324 -8.63 -17.24 -7.78
C THR A 324 -8.88 -16.10 -8.77
N ILE A 325 -7.82 -15.42 -9.21
CA ILE A 325 -7.93 -14.33 -10.20
C ILE A 325 -8.45 -14.86 -11.54
N ALA A 326 -7.89 -15.96 -12.05
CA ALA A 326 -8.35 -16.55 -13.31
C ALA A 326 -9.82 -16.99 -13.24
N LYS A 327 -10.26 -17.52 -12.09
CA LYS A 327 -11.67 -17.89 -11.89
C LYS A 327 -12.58 -16.67 -11.88
N GLY A 328 -12.22 -15.61 -11.15
CA GLY A 328 -13.00 -14.36 -11.17
C GLY A 328 -13.09 -13.76 -12.57
N LEU A 329 -11.99 -13.77 -13.33
CA LEU A 329 -11.99 -13.31 -14.73
C LEU A 329 -12.84 -14.23 -15.64
N GLN A 330 -12.83 -15.55 -15.42
CA GLN A 330 -13.71 -16.49 -16.14
C GLN A 330 -15.18 -16.12 -15.95
N ASP A 331 -15.58 -15.82 -14.71
CA ASP A 331 -16.97 -15.49 -14.38
C ASP A 331 -17.39 -14.17 -15.06
N VAL A 332 -16.48 -13.19 -15.16
CA VAL A 332 -16.69 -11.96 -15.91
C VAL A 332 -16.82 -12.21 -17.42
N LEU A 333 -15.95 -13.05 -17.99
CA LEU A 333 -16.02 -13.38 -19.42
C LEU A 333 -17.34 -14.08 -19.78
N GLN A 334 -17.85 -14.93 -18.88
CA GLN A 334 -19.15 -15.59 -19.01
C GLN A 334 -20.30 -14.58 -18.91
N GLU A 335 -20.29 -13.74 -17.87
CA GLU A 335 -21.35 -12.76 -17.60
C GLU A 335 -21.54 -11.77 -18.76
N PHE A 336 -20.45 -11.32 -19.36
CA PHE A 336 -20.48 -10.33 -20.45
C PHE A 336 -20.40 -10.95 -21.86
N ASN A 337 -20.46 -12.28 -21.98
CA ASN A 337 -20.36 -13.01 -23.24
C ASN A 337 -19.13 -12.62 -24.10
N LEU A 338 -17.95 -12.58 -23.48
CA LEU A 338 -16.72 -12.02 -24.08
C LEU A 338 -15.77 -13.06 -24.69
N TRP A 339 -16.05 -14.36 -24.56
CA TRP A 339 -15.14 -15.43 -25.01
C TRP A 339 -14.71 -15.30 -26.48
N GLY A 340 -15.63 -14.95 -27.39
CA GLY A 340 -15.30 -14.73 -28.81
C GLY A 340 -14.75 -13.34 -29.14
N SER A 341 -14.73 -12.42 -28.17
CA SER A 341 -14.45 -11.00 -28.39
C SER A 341 -13.06 -10.57 -27.91
N ILE A 342 -12.45 -11.29 -26.97
CA ILE A 342 -11.11 -10.98 -26.47
C ILE A 342 -10.05 -11.55 -27.42
N LEU A 343 -9.27 -10.67 -28.07
CA LEU A 343 -8.17 -11.08 -28.95
C LEU A 343 -6.81 -10.98 -28.27
N MET A 344 -6.69 -10.14 -27.25
CA MET A 344 -5.43 -9.92 -26.56
C MET A 344 -5.63 -9.69 -25.07
N ILE A 345 -4.61 -10.05 -24.29
CA ILE A 345 -4.54 -9.80 -22.84
C ILE A 345 -3.31 -8.93 -22.59
N ILE A 346 -3.47 -7.83 -21.88
CA ILE A 346 -2.36 -7.00 -21.39
C ILE A 346 -2.39 -6.96 -19.88
N ALA A 347 -1.30 -7.38 -19.26
CA ALA A 347 -1.11 -7.34 -17.81
C ALA A 347 0.37 -7.12 -17.46
N ASP A 348 0.67 -6.92 -16.18
CA ASP A 348 2.04 -6.90 -15.70
C ASP A 348 2.73 -8.28 -15.83
N THR A 349 4.04 -8.31 -15.57
CA THR A 349 4.86 -9.52 -15.67
C THR A 349 5.14 -10.18 -14.31
N THR A 350 4.23 -10.03 -13.35
CA THR A 350 4.36 -10.73 -12.07
C THR A 350 4.27 -12.24 -12.25
N SER A 351 4.89 -13.00 -11.36
CA SER A 351 4.84 -14.46 -11.39
C SER A 351 3.40 -15.00 -11.27
N VAL A 352 2.53 -14.28 -10.56
CA VAL A 352 1.10 -14.59 -10.46
C VAL A 352 0.43 -14.50 -11.84
N ASN A 353 0.73 -13.48 -12.62
CA ASN A 353 0.10 -13.27 -13.92
C ASN A 353 0.72 -14.14 -15.01
N THR A 354 2.05 -14.24 -15.07
CA THR A 354 2.79 -14.87 -16.17
C THR A 354 3.52 -16.16 -15.82
N GLY A 355 3.25 -16.76 -14.65
CA GLY A 355 3.90 -18.00 -14.22
C GLY A 355 3.73 -19.14 -15.24
N LYS A 356 4.84 -19.78 -15.63
CA LYS A 356 4.94 -20.71 -16.78
C LYS A 356 3.95 -21.89 -16.79
N LYS A 357 3.46 -22.33 -15.63
CA LYS A 357 2.55 -23.49 -15.53
C LYS A 357 1.16 -23.13 -14.99
N SER A 358 1.05 -22.05 -14.24
CA SER A 358 -0.11 -21.79 -13.39
C SER A 358 -0.47 -20.31 -13.27
N GLY A 359 0.17 -19.43 -14.04
CA GLY A 359 -0.15 -18.00 -14.07
C GLY A 359 -1.54 -17.73 -14.63
N VAL A 360 -2.12 -16.57 -14.27
CA VAL A 360 -3.46 -16.15 -14.71
C VAL A 360 -3.62 -16.24 -16.22
N VAL A 361 -2.63 -15.73 -16.96
CA VAL A 361 -2.68 -15.68 -18.43
C VAL A 361 -2.77 -17.08 -19.04
N ILE A 362 -1.95 -18.03 -18.57
CA ILE A 362 -1.96 -19.40 -19.09
C ILE A 362 -3.28 -20.09 -18.78
N ARG A 363 -3.81 -19.89 -17.55
CA ARG A 363 -5.10 -20.45 -17.15
C ARG A 363 -6.24 -19.90 -18.02
N LEU A 364 -6.26 -18.59 -18.25
CA LEU A 364 -7.25 -17.98 -19.12
C LEU A 364 -7.14 -18.52 -20.54
N GLN A 365 -5.94 -18.53 -21.12
CA GLN A 365 -5.72 -19.07 -22.46
C GLN A 365 -6.23 -20.51 -22.62
N GLN A 366 -6.01 -21.37 -21.63
CA GLN A 366 -6.58 -22.72 -21.60
C GLN A 366 -8.11 -22.72 -21.47
N MET A 367 -8.69 -21.78 -20.73
CA MET A 367 -10.16 -21.63 -20.64
C MET A 367 -10.77 -21.17 -21.98
N PHE A 368 -10.11 -20.28 -22.73
CA PHE A 368 -10.55 -19.90 -24.08
C PHE A 368 -10.57 -21.11 -25.01
N GLU A 369 -9.49 -21.90 -25.03
CA GLU A 369 -9.39 -23.13 -25.83
C GLU A 369 -10.50 -24.14 -25.46
N LYS A 370 -10.76 -24.35 -24.17
CA LYS A 370 -11.84 -25.24 -23.69
C LYS A 370 -13.25 -24.75 -24.07
N ASN A 371 -13.45 -23.44 -24.16
CA ASN A 371 -14.70 -22.83 -24.60
C ASN A 371 -14.81 -22.73 -26.15
N GLY A 372 -13.90 -23.36 -26.90
CA GLY A 372 -13.90 -23.35 -28.37
C GLY A 372 -13.56 -21.99 -28.99
N SER A 373 -13.00 -21.07 -28.19
CA SER A 373 -12.61 -19.73 -28.64
C SER A 373 -11.10 -19.65 -28.92
N PRO A 374 -10.65 -18.82 -29.87
CA PRO A 374 -9.23 -18.63 -30.13
C PRO A 374 -8.48 -18.17 -28.89
N ARG A 375 -7.26 -18.67 -28.74
CA ARG A 375 -6.38 -18.28 -27.63
C ARG A 375 -6.01 -16.80 -27.76
N PRO A 376 -6.35 -15.93 -26.79
CA PRO A 376 -5.98 -14.53 -26.86
C PRO A 376 -4.46 -14.37 -26.74
N LYS A 377 -3.90 -13.43 -27.49
CA LYS A 377 -2.47 -13.14 -27.48
C LYS A 377 -2.10 -12.37 -26.21
N PHE A 378 -1.15 -12.88 -25.45
CA PHE A 378 -0.63 -12.16 -24.29
C PHE A 378 0.47 -11.19 -24.69
N ILE A 379 0.29 -9.92 -24.33
CA ILE A 379 1.29 -8.87 -24.47
C ILE A 379 1.60 -8.33 -23.08
N SER A 380 2.87 -8.33 -22.69
CA SER A 380 3.30 -7.74 -21.42
C SER A 380 3.12 -6.22 -21.45
N CYS A 381 2.82 -5.64 -20.29
CA CYS A 381 2.83 -4.19 -20.15
C CYS A 381 4.25 -3.65 -20.35
N GLN A 382 4.47 -2.91 -21.44
CA GLN A 382 5.79 -2.37 -21.81
C GLN A 382 6.35 -1.43 -20.74
N HIS A 383 5.53 -0.60 -20.11
CA HIS A 383 5.92 0.18 -18.93
C HIS A 383 6.48 -0.73 -17.82
N HIS A 384 5.80 -1.82 -17.45
CA HIS A 384 6.35 -2.72 -16.42
C HIS A 384 7.67 -3.39 -16.84
N VAL A 385 7.89 -3.62 -18.14
CA VAL A 385 9.17 -4.14 -18.65
C VAL A 385 10.27 -3.08 -18.53
N LEU A 386 9.99 -1.84 -18.94
CA LEU A 386 10.92 -0.72 -18.85
C LEU A 386 11.29 -0.38 -17.39
N ASP A 387 10.35 -0.49 -16.46
CA ASP A 387 10.61 -0.32 -15.03
C ASP A 387 11.60 -1.37 -14.50
N ARG A 388 11.47 -2.62 -14.96
CA ARG A 388 12.40 -3.70 -14.61
C ARG A 388 13.77 -3.51 -15.23
N ILE A 389 13.83 -3.02 -16.46
CA ILE A 389 15.10 -2.70 -17.14
C ILE A 389 15.80 -1.57 -16.38
N LEU A 390 15.07 -0.49 -16.06
CA LEU A 390 15.62 0.63 -15.29
C LEU A 390 16.18 0.17 -13.95
N ARG A 391 15.47 -0.70 -13.23
CA ARG A 391 16.02 -1.34 -12.02
C ARG A 391 17.37 -1.98 -12.27
N ILE A 392 17.43 -2.87 -13.25
CA ILE A 392 18.61 -3.68 -13.50
C ILE A 392 19.80 -2.78 -13.85
N VAL A 393 19.58 -1.77 -14.70
CA VAL A 393 20.63 -0.83 -15.10
C VAL A 393 21.06 0.05 -13.93
N MET A 394 20.13 0.55 -13.10
CA MET A 394 20.48 1.30 -11.89
C MET A 394 21.29 0.47 -10.91
N ASP A 395 20.88 -0.77 -10.63
CA ASP A 395 21.58 -1.65 -9.68
C ASP A 395 22.98 -2.04 -10.23
N ASP A 396 23.14 -2.18 -11.54
CA ASP A 396 24.42 -2.49 -12.18
C ASP A 396 25.39 -1.30 -12.15
N GLU A 397 24.92 -0.10 -12.50
CA GLU A 397 25.72 1.14 -12.52
C GLU A 397 26.06 1.67 -11.11
N LEU A 398 25.16 1.48 -10.15
CA LEU A 398 25.34 1.99 -8.78
C LEU A 398 25.94 0.95 -7.83
N HIS A 399 26.08 -0.31 -8.28
CA HIS A 399 26.60 -1.45 -7.52
C HIS A 399 25.87 -1.74 -6.19
N ASP A 400 24.63 -1.27 -6.05
CA ASP A 400 23.80 -1.44 -4.86
C ASP A 400 22.58 -2.32 -5.21
N SER A 401 22.42 -3.47 -4.53
CA SER A 401 21.23 -4.30 -4.70
C SER A 401 20.08 -3.73 -3.86
N THR A 402 19.23 -2.92 -4.46
CA THR A 402 18.14 -2.29 -3.71
C THR A 402 16.96 -3.25 -3.50
N LYS A 403 16.83 -3.79 -2.28
CA LYS A 403 15.60 -4.48 -1.87
C LYS A 403 14.59 -3.42 -1.42
N SER A 404 13.49 -3.28 -2.16
CA SER A 404 12.32 -2.52 -1.70
C SER A 404 11.92 -2.99 -0.29
N PRO A 405 11.60 -2.09 0.66
CA PRO A 405 11.24 -0.69 0.48
C PRO A 405 12.39 0.33 0.54
N ASP A 406 13.61 -0.06 0.91
CA ASP A 406 14.70 0.88 1.16
C ASP A 406 15.49 1.18 -0.12
N ILE A 407 15.61 2.48 -0.45
CA ILE A 407 16.44 2.96 -1.55
C ILE A 407 17.80 3.36 -0.96
N GLU A 408 18.76 2.44 -1.03
CA GLU A 408 20.08 2.62 -0.39
C GLU A 408 21.12 3.34 -1.25
N TYR A 409 20.73 3.91 -2.40
CA TYR A 409 21.68 4.64 -3.26
C TYR A 409 22.34 5.78 -2.48
N PHE A 410 23.65 5.91 -2.62
CA PHE A 410 24.50 6.83 -1.83
C PHE A 410 24.01 8.29 -1.75
N PHE A 411 23.29 8.77 -2.76
CA PHE A 411 22.80 10.15 -2.84
C PHE A 411 21.42 10.37 -2.18
N VAL A 412 20.63 9.30 -1.97
CA VAL A 412 19.21 9.44 -1.61
C VAL A 412 19.03 10.05 -0.23
N LYS A 413 19.79 9.57 0.76
CA LYS A 413 19.69 10.06 2.15
C LYS A 413 20.00 11.56 2.24
N ASP A 414 21.04 12.00 1.54
CA ASP A 414 21.46 13.40 1.57
C ASP A 414 20.52 14.29 0.77
N LEU A 415 20.11 13.87 -0.43
CA LEU A 415 19.14 14.59 -1.25
C LEU A 415 17.84 14.83 -0.48
N VAL A 416 17.26 13.77 0.09
CA VAL A 416 15.96 13.86 0.79
C VAL A 416 16.05 14.73 2.04
N ARG A 417 17.15 14.61 2.81
CA ARG A 417 17.36 15.41 4.02
C ARG A 417 17.58 16.88 3.72
N LYS A 418 18.28 17.21 2.63
CA LYS A 418 18.72 18.57 2.29
C LYS A 418 17.89 19.21 1.16
N TYR A 419 16.84 18.56 0.67
CA TYR A 419 16.15 18.97 -0.56
C TYR A 419 15.74 20.44 -0.56
N ASP A 420 15.08 20.91 0.50
CA ASP A 420 14.60 22.30 0.57
C ASP A 420 15.76 23.30 0.59
N GLN A 421 16.86 22.95 1.26
CA GLN A 421 18.07 23.79 1.30
C GLN A 421 18.77 23.82 -0.06
N LEU A 422 18.93 22.67 -0.70
CA LEU A 422 19.52 22.54 -2.04
C LEU A 422 18.69 23.30 -3.07
N LYS A 423 17.35 23.17 -3.03
CA LYS A 423 16.43 23.89 -3.88
C LYS A 423 16.51 25.41 -3.67
N ALA A 424 16.56 25.87 -2.43
CA ALA A 424 16.65 27.30 -2.12
C ALA A 424 18.00 27.92 -2.54
N ALA A 425 19.08 27.14 -2.45
CA ALA A 425 20.41 27.57 -2.86
C ALA A 425 20.66 27.43 -4.38
N PHE A 426 19.77 26.74 -5.11
CA PHE A 426 19.96 26.47 -6.53
C PHE A 426 19.69 27.72 -7.37
N SER A 427 20.71 28.16 -8.11
CA SER A 427 20.57 29.23 -9.11
C SER A 427 19.95 28.67 -10.38
N ASN A 428 18.70 29.05 -10.65
CA ASN A 428 17.94 28.47 -11.75
C ASN A 428 18.39 29.01 -13.12
N GLY A 429 18.33 28.15 -14.15
CA GLY A 429 18.61 28.53 -15.52
C GLY A 429 17.54 29.43 -16.12
N LYS A 430 17.88 30.16 -17.19
CA LYS A 430 16.93 31.05 -17.91
C LYS A 430 16.17 30.35 -19.02
N ALA A 431 16.72 29.27 -19.58
CA ALA A 431 16.09 28.56 -20.70
C ALA A 431 14.87 27.77 -20.22
N GLU A 432 13.68 28.13 -20.71
CA GLU A 432 12.46 27.39 -20.40
C GLU A 432 12.30 26.15 -21.28
N ILE A 433 12.02 25.01 -20.65
CA ILE A 433 11.66 23.79 -21.36
C ILE A 433 10.15 23.77 -21.56
N LYS A 434 9.73 23.83 -22.83
CA LYS A 434 8.32 23.65 -23.17
C LYS A 434 7.90 22.19 -22.91
N GLU A 435 6.99 22.03 -21.96
CA GLU A 435 6.34 20.75 -21.70
C GLU A 435 5.20 20.54 -22.72
N THR A 436 5.36 19.58 -23.62
CA THR A 436 4.35 19.27 -24.64
C THR A 436 3.53 18.03 -24.30
N GLY A 437 3.87 17.32 -23.21
CA GLY A 437 3.21 16.08 -22.80
C GLY A 437 2.09 16.30 -21.79
N GLY A 438 0.91 15.75 -22.05
CA GLY A 438 -0.24 15.74 -21.13
C GLY A 438 -0.09 14.80 -19.92
N TRP A 439 1.13 14.67 -19.38
CA TRP A 439 1.47 13.78 -18.28
C TRP A 439 0.94 14.33 -16.94
N LYS A 440 0.63 13.43 -15.99
CA LYS A 440 0.10 13.78 -14.66
C LYS A 440 1.12 13.51 -13.56
N ASP A 441 1.02 14.27 -12.47
CA ASP A 441 1.72 14.05 -11.21
C ASP A 441 3.24 13.83 -11.41
N ASP A 442 3.84 12.84 -10.72
CA ASP A 442 5.27 12.51 -10.79
C ASP A 442 5.80 12.26 -12.21
N MET A 443 4.97 11.76 -13.14
CA MET A 443 5.40 11.50 -14.52
C MET A 443 5.72 12.80 -15.27
N LYS A 444 4.95 13.85 -14.98
CA LYS A 444 5.20 15.19 -15.52
C LYS A 444 6.53 15.72 -15.02
N PHE A 445 6.78 15.59 -13.73
CA PHE A 445 8.04 16.02 -13.13
C PHE A 445 9.24 15.24 -13.68
N LEU A 446 9.12 13.92 -13.78
CA LEU A 446 10.15 13.08 -14.39
C LEU A 446 10.44 13.49 -15.83
N TYR A 447 9.40 13.69 -16.65
CA TYR A 447 9.56 14.15 -18.03
C TYR A 447 10.34 15.47 -18.08
N HIS A 448 9.94 16.45 -17.26
CA HIS A 448 10.64 17.73 -17.17
C HIS A 448 12.12 17.57 -16.81
N LEU A 449 12.44 16.79 -15.77
CA LEU A 449 13.82 16.56 -15.33
C LEU A 449 14.67 15.86 -16.39
N THR A 450 14.11 14.94 -17.17
CA THR A 450 14.85 14.31 -18.28
C THR A 450 15.23 15.33 -19.35
N ARG A 451 14.37 16.33 -19.62
CA ARG A 451 14.66 17.42 -20.56
C ARG A 451 15.70 18.39 -20.01
N VAL A 452 15.65 18.69 -18.72
CA VAL A 452 16.68 19.50 -18.04
C VAL A 452 18.05 18.85 -18.20
N PHE A 453 18.13 17.54 -17.94
CA PHE A 453 19.37 16.79 -18.09
C PHE A 453 19.88 16.80 -19.54
N ARG A 454 19.01 16.53 -20.53
CA ARG A 454 19.40 16.57 -21.96
C ARG A 454 19.94 17.94 -22.37
N HIS A 455 19.28 19.01 -21.93
CA HIS A 455 19.74 20.37 -22.18
C HIS A 455 21.12 20.62 -21.57
N PHE A 456 21.33 20.19 -20.32
CA PHE A 456 22.63 20.27 -19.67
C PHE A 456 23.71 19.52 -20.44
N THR A 457 23.45 18.31 -20.93
CA THR A 457 24.44 17.56 -21.71
C THR A 457 24.77 18.21 -23.06
N GLU A 458 23.85 18.97 -23.65
CA GLU A 458 24.03 19.64 -24.95
C GLU A 458 24.67 21.03 -24.82
N LYS A 459 24.45 21.74 -23.71
CA LYS A 459 24.82 23.15 -23.54
C LYS A 459 25.80 23.41 -22.39
N ASP A 460 26.06 22.40 -21.56
CA ASP A 460 26.81 22.50 -20.30
C ASP A 460 26.22 23.54 -19.32
N GLU A 461 24.93 23.87 -19.49
CA GLU A 461 24.17 24.82 -18.68
C GLU A 461 22.86 24.17 -18.23
N VAL A 462 22.48 24.35 -16.97
CA VAL A 462 21.20 23.83 -16.47
C VAL A 462 20.10 24.81 -16.89
N SER A 463 19.03 24.29 -17.50
CA SER A 463 17.84 25.06 -17.86
C SER A 463 16.95 25.35 -16.64
N PHE A 464 15.86 26.09 -16.84
CA PHE A 464 14.90 26.35 -15.79
C PHE A 464 14.29 25.05 -15.26
N VAL A 465 14.48 24.79 -13.97
CA VAL A 465 13.96 23.63 -13.25
C VAL A 465 12.71 24.02 -12.46
N ASN A 466 11.58 23.41 -12.80
CA ASN A 466 10.33 23.55 -12.08
C ASN A 466 10.25 22.51 -10.94
N PHE A 467 10.85 22.82 -9.79
CA PHE A 467 10.93 21.90 -8.66
C PHE A 467 9.58 21.59 -8.01
N GLN A 468 9.21 20.31 -7.99
CA GLN A 468 8.04 19.79 -7.29
C GLN A 468 8.41 19.16 -5.94
N GLN A 469 7.41 18.69 -5.18
CA GLN A 469 7.64 17.91 -3.97
C GLN A 469 8.30 16.56 -4.34
N ILE A 470 9.24 16.08 -3.52
CA ILE A 470 9.83 14.74 -3.74
C ILE A 470 8.72 13.68 -3.60
N PRO A 471 8.62 12.73 -4.55
CA PRO A 471 7.69 11.60 -4.45
C PRO A 471 7.90 10.79 -3.17
N ASN A 472 6.83 10.24 -2.60
CA ASN A 472 6.94 9.43 -1.38
C ASN A 472 7.78 8.15 -1.63
N ILE A 473 8.91 8.05 -0.92
CA ILE A 473 9.90 6.98 -1.01
C ILE A 473 9.30 5.60 -0.68
N SER A 474 8.35 5.54 0.26
CA SER A 474 7.80 4.27 0.76
C SER A 474 6.91 3.52 -0.23
N ASN A 475 6.51 4.17 -1.34
CA ASN A 475 5.72 3.61 -2.44
C ASN A 475 6.41 3.81 -3.80
N ALA A 476 7.70 4.13 -3.80
CA ALA A 476 8.42 4.58 -4.98
C ALA A 476 8.35 3.55 -6.12
N ARG A 477 7.57 3.86 -7.16
CA ARG A 477 7.72 3.27 -8.50
C ARG A 477 9.12 3.63 -9.03
N TRP A 478 9.58 2.93 -10.06
CA TRP A 478 10.90 3.21 -10.66
C TRP A 478 11.03 4.64 -11.19
N ASN A 479 9.92 5.26 -11.59
CA ASN A 479 9.83 6.69 -11.88
C ASN A 479 10.35 7.59 -10.75
N SER A 480 10.01 7.30 -9.49
CA SER A 480 10.45 8.09 -8.34
C SER A 480 11.95 7.96 -8.11
N ARG A 481 12.53 6.77 -8.38
CA ARG A 481 13.98 6.54 -8.30
C ARG A 481 14.73 7.29 -9.39
N ALA A 482 14.19 7.32 -10.60
CA ALA A 482 14.72 8.13 -11.69
C ALA A 482 14.67 9.64 -11.35
N ILE A 483 13.58 10.12 -10.77
CA ILE A 483 13.47 11.51 -10.27
C ILE A 483 14.59 11.82 -9.27
N LEU A 484 14.81 10.95 -8.28
CA LEU A 484 15.86 11.16 -7.27
C LEU A 484 17.26 11.20 -7.90
N ALA A 485 17.57 10.32 -8.85
CA ALA A 485 18.86 10.32 -9.54
C ALA A 485 19.09 11.62 -10.33
N LEU A 486 18.07 12.08 -11.08
CA LEU A 486 18.15 13.32 -11.85
C LEU A 486 18.27 14.55 -10.94
N LEU A 487 17.50 14.59 -9.85
CA LEU A 487 17.58 15.67 -8.87
C LEU A 487 18.96 15.72 -8.19
N ALA A 488 19.51 14.58 -7.80
CA ALA A 488 20.87 14.52 -7.24
C ALA A 488 21.89 15.04 -8.24
N PHE A 489 21.82 14.63 -9.51
CA PHE A 489 22.71 15.13 -10.56
C PHE A 489 22.62 16.67 -10.72
N ILE A 490 21.41 17.23 -10.69
CA ILE A 490 21.16 18.66 -10.86
C ILE A 490 21.64 19.46 -9.64
N LEU A 491 21.22 19.06 -8.44
CA LEU A 491 21.35 19.82 -7.20
C LEU A 491 22.67 19.56 -6.45
N MET A 492 23.33 18.43 -6.69
CA MET A 492 24.53 18.01 -5.97
C MET A 492 25.68 17.79 -6.96
N PRO A 493 26.45 18.85 -7.31
CA PRO A 493 27.53 18.78 -8.30
C PRO A 493 28.53 17.65 -8.05
N GLU A 494 28.82 17.34 -6.78
CA GLU A 494 29.72 16.27 -6.35
C GLU A 494 29.26 14.87 -6.78
N THR A 495 27.97 14.68 -7.08
CA THR A 495 27.41 13.38 -7.50
C THR A 495 27.44 13.19 -9.02
N ARG A 496 27.66 14.25 -9.81
CA ARG A 496 27.50 14.25 -11.27
C ARG A 496 28.35 13.19 -11.97
N THR A 497 29.62 13.05 -11.58
CA THR A 497 30.52 12.07 -12.20
C THR A 497 30.00 10.65 -12.06
N ARG A 498 29.52 10.29 -10.86
CA ARG A 498 28.97 8.95 -10.57
C ARG A 498 27.60 8.73 -11.21
N LEU A 499 26.79 9.79 -11.31
CA LEU A 499 25.42 9.69 -11.84
C LEU A 499 25.31 9.94 -13.35
N ARG A 500 26.38 10.37 -14.02
CA ARG A 500 26.35 10.75 -15.45
C ARG A 500 25.81 9.63 -16.33
N LYS A 501 26.35 8.41 -16.20
CA LYS A 501 25.93 7.25 -17.02
C LYS A 501 24.46 6.93 -16.81
N ILE A 502 24.03 6.76 -15.55
CA ILE A 502 22.65 6.38 -15.25
C ILE A 502 21.64 7.48 -15.60
N CYS A 503 21.97 8.75 -15.38
CA CYS A 503 21.10 9.87 -15.77
C CYS A 503 21.00 10.00 -17.29
N SER A 504 22.07 9.66 -18.02
CA SER A 504 22.03 9.59 -19.48
C SER A 504 21.13 8.46 -19.97
N PHE A 505 21.26 7.26 -19.40
CA PHE A 505 20.37 6.14 -19.69
C PHE A 505 18.90 6.47 -19.38
N ILE A 506 18.61 7.02 -18.19
CA ILE A 506 17.28 7.47 -17.79
C ILE A 506 16.73 8.48 -18.80
N SER A 507 17.51 9.51 -19.11
CA SER A 507 17.01 10.67 -19.86
C SER A 507 16.92 10.42 -21.34
N TYR A 508 17.80 9.61 -21.94
CA TYR A 508 17.82 9.34 -23.39
C TYR A 508 17.09 8.04 -23.72
N THR A 509 17.69 6.89 -23.40
CA THR A 509 17.18 5.56 -23.75
C THR A 509 15.85 5.28 -23.06
N TRP A 510 15.84 5.18 -21.73
CA TRP A 510 14.67 4.74 -21.00
C TRP A 510 13.49 5.70 -21.17
N ALA A 511 13.69 7.01 -21.00
CA ALA A 511 12.63 8.01 -21.19
C ALA A 511 12.18 8.07 -22.67
N GLY A 512 13.10 7.84 -23.61
CA GLY A 512 12.81 7.75 -25.04
C GLY A 512 11.78 6.68 -25.36
N HIS A 513 11.78 5.55 -24.65
CA HIS A 513 10.76 4.51 -24.80
C HIS A 513 9.61 4.66 -23.81
N TRP A 514 9.84 5.06 -22.56
CA TRP A 514 8.82 5.19 -21.51
C TRP A 514 7.72 6.19 -21.89
N PHE A 515 8.10 7.35 -22.42
CA PHE A 515 7.15 8.42 -22.77
C PHE A 515 6.61 8.31 -24.21
N ARG A 516 6.91 7.23 -24.95
CA ARG A 516 6.26 6.94 -26.24
C ARG A 516 4.80 6.50 -26.02
N ASN A 517 4.02 6.48 -27.10
CA ASN A 517 2.63 6.02 -27.11
C ASN A 517 2.45 4.50 -26.81
N GLN A 518 3.54 3.73 -26.72
CA GLN A 518 3.55 2.28 -26.54
C GLN A 518 2.79 1.50 -27.62
N LEU A 519 2.62 2.05 -28.82
CA LEU A 519 2.12 1.27 -29.95
C LEU A 519 3.19 0.27 -30.38
N PHE A 520 2.77 -0.78 -31.08
CA PHE A 520 3.72 -1.73 -31.64
C PHE A 520 4.60 -1.05 -32.69
N ARG A 521 5.92 -1.24 -32.55
CA ARG A 521 6.94 -0.91 -33.53
C ARG A 521 8.03 -1.97 -33.40
N ASP A 522 8.51 -2.46 -34.53
CA ASP A 522 9.57 -3.47 -34.53
C ASP A 522 10.90 -2.85 -34.10
N GLU A 523 11.13 -1.60 -34.49
CA GLU A 523 12.37 -0.85 -34.19
C GLU A 523 12.55 -0.60 -32.69
N ASP A 524 11.45 -0.50 -31.92
CA ASP A 524 11.53 -0.26 -30.47
C ASP A 524 12.32 -1.37 -29.75
N PHE A 525 12.25 -2.62 -30.24
CA PHE A 525 13.02 -3.72 -29.64
C PHE A 525 14.52 -3.60 -29.95
N GLU A 526 14.87 -3.34 -31.21
CA GLU A 526 16.26 -3.26 -31.65
C GLU A 526 16.96 -2.03 -31.04
N GLU A 527 16.29 -0.87 -30.98
CA GLU A 527 16.77 0.33 -30.29
C GLU A 527 17.10 0.05 -28.81
N LEU A 528 16.18 -0.60 -28.09
CA LEU A 528 16.38 -0.96 -26.68
C LEU A 528 17.46 -2.04 -26.51
N SER A 529 17.50 -3.03 -27.41
CA SER A 529 18.46 -4.12 -27.36
C SER A 529 19.88 -3.58 -27.47
N SER A 530 20.14 -2.76 -28.49
CA SER A 530 21.46 -2.13 -28.70
C SER A 530 21.86 -1.24 -27.51
N ALA A 531 20.92 -0.48 -26.95
CA ALA A 531 21.19 0.33 -25.77
C ALA A 531 21.45 -0.50 -24.49
N LEU A 532 21.13 -1.79 -24.50
CA LEU A 532 21.34 -2.73 -23.40
C LEU A 532 22.52 -3.68 -23.62
N ASP A 533 23.32 -3.52 -24.68
CA ASP A 533 24.50 -4.36 -24.96
C ASP A 533 25.49 -4.40 -23.78
N GLY A 534 25.63 -3.28 -23.06
CA GLY A 534 26.45 -3.19 -21.85
C GLY A 534 25.82 -3.81 -20.59
N TYR A 535 24.56 -4.26 -20.65
CA TYR A 535 23.78 -4.73 -19.51
C TYR A 535 23.16 -6.11 -19.77
N PRO A 536 23.91 -7.22 -19.67
CA PRO A 536 23.44 -8.55 -20.04
C PRO A 536 22.14 -8.98 -19.35
N LYS A 537 21.97 -8.63 -18.07
CA LYS A 537 20.72 -8.89 -17.32
C LYS A 537 19.55 -8.06 -17.85
N GLY A 538 19.81 -6.81 -18.26
CA GLY A 538 18.82 -5.91 -18.84
C GLY A 538 18.35 -6.42 -20.20
N LEU A 539 19.29 -6.81 -21.07
CA LEU A 539 19.01 -7.44 -22.35
C LEU A 539 18.18 -8.72 -22.15
N LYS A 540 18.57 -9.58 -21.20
CA LYS A 540 17.81 -10.80 -20.92
C LYS A 540 16.37 -10.51 -20.47
N CYS A 541 16.19 -9.45 -19.67
CA CYS A 541 14.87 -8.99 -19.25
C CYS A 541 14.03 -8.53 -20.44
N LEU A 542 14.62 -7.77 -21.38
CA LEU A 542 13.96 -7.33 -22.62
C LEU A 542 13.53 -8.54 -23.45
N GLU A 543 14.44 -9.45 -23.80
CA GLU A 543 14.14 -10.66 -24.58
C GLU A 543 13.02 -11.52 -23.98
N THR A 544 13.02 -11.63 -22.64
CA THR A 544 12.06 -12.50 -21.94
C THR A 544 10.66 -11.90 -21.94
N HIS A 545 10.56 -10.57 -21.79
CA HIS A 545 9.30 -9.93 -21.48
C HIS A 545 8.75 -9.06 -22.60
N TRP A 546 9.58 -8.41 -23.43
CA TRP A 546 9.13 -7.56 -24.51
C TRP A 546 8.69 -8.41 -25.71
N LYS A 547 7.40 -8.38 -26.03
CA LYS A 547 6.87 -9.15 -27.16
C LYS A 547 7.17 -8.44 -28.47
N ARG A 548 7.85 -9.13 -29.39
CA ARG A 548 8.18 -8.66 -30.75
C ARG A 548 7.05 -8.85 -31.75
N ASP A 549 6.15 -9.78 -31.48
CA ASP A 549 5.07 -10.05 -32.42
C ASP A 549 4.06 -8.90 -32.47
N GLU A 550 3.44 -8.64 -33.62
CA GLU A 550 2.45 -7.56 -33.83
C GLU A 550 1.20 -7.66 -32.91
N SER A 551 0.59 -6.52 -32.58
CA SER A 551 -0.62 -6.49 -31.75
C SER A 551 -1.86 -6.87 -32.57
N PRO A 552 -2.75 -7.75 -32.08
CA PRO A 552 -4.02 -8.05 -32.78
C PRO A 552 -4.99 -6.86 -32.83
N ILE A 553 -4.77 -5.84 -32.00
CA ILE A 553 -5.54 -4.59 -31.92
C ILE A 553 -4.54 -3.45 -31.80
N ASN A 554 -4.71 -2.36 -32.55
CA ASN A 554 -3.77 -1.25 -32.58
C ASN A 554 -3.93 -0.31 -31.38
N ILE A 555 -3.63 -0.83 -30.19
CA ILE A 555 -3.63 -0.07 -28.94
C ILE A 555 -2.27 -0.08 -28.26
N ALA A 556 -2.06 0.90 -27.37
CA ALA A 556 -0.90 0.95 -26.50
C ALA A 556 -0.74 -0.36 -25.71
N ARG A 557 0.45 -0.96 -25.77
CA ARG A 557 0.87 -2.18 -25.05
C ARG A 557 1.15 -1.90 -23.58
N SER A 558 0.22 -1.24 -22.93
CA SER A 558 0.35 -0.68 -21.60
C SER A 558 -0.88 -1.00 -20.75
N ASN A 559 -0.64 -1.37 -19.50
CA ASN A 559 -1.68 -1.61 -18.50
C ASN A 559 -2.06 -0.35 -17.70
N GLN A 560 -1.62 0.84 -18.12
CA GLN A 560 -1.96 2.10 -17.45
C GLN A 560 -3.46 2.39 -17.36
N CYS A 561 -4.28 1.80 -18.24
CA CYS A 561 -5.74 1.87 -18.11
C CYS A 561 -6.22 1.25 -16.79
N CYS A 562 -5.66 0.08 -16.41
CA CYS A 562 -5.92 -0.55 -15.13
C CYS A 562 -5.39 0.27 -13.95
N GLU A 563 -4.24 0.93 -14.06
CA GLU A 563 -3.76 1.83 -13.01
C GLU A 563 -4.73 2.99 -12.74
N ARG A 564 -5.28 3.60 -13.81
CA ARG A 564 -6.32 4.62 -13.69
C ARG A 564 -7.61 4.05 -13.08
N ALA A 565 -8.00 2.87 -13.51
CA ALA A 565 -9.15 2.16 -12.97
C ALA A 565 -8.98 1.83 -11.47
N ILE A 566 -7.80 1.41 -11.02
CA ILE A 566 -7.52 1.21 -9.60
C ILE A 566 -7.71 2.50 -8.81
N LYS A 567 -7.25 3.65 -9.33
CA LYS A 567 -7.48 4.95 -8.67
C LYS A 567 -8.97 5.26 -8.56
N VAL A 568 -9.75 5.02 -9.62
CA VAL A 568 -11.22 5.17 -9.58
C VAL A 568 -11.85 4.23 -8.57
N MET A 569 -11.41 2.97 -8.52
CA MET A 569 -11.86 2.00 -7.54
C MET A 569 -11.58 2.45 -6.11
N GLN A 570 -10.37 2.96 -5.82
CA GLN A 570 -10.01 3.48 -4.50
C GLN A 570 -10.88 4.67 -4.08
N ASP A 571 -11.04 5.67 -4.97
CA ASP A 571 -11.93 6.82 -4.74
C ASP A 571 -13.38 6.36 -4.44
N LEU A 572 -13.86 5.34 -5.16
CA LEU A 572 -15.20 4.81 -4.98
C LEU A 572 -15.32 3.97 -3.70
N ASP A 573 -14.31 3.16 -3.38
CA ASP A 573 -14.26 2.30 -2.20
C ASP A 573 -14.44 3.12 -0.91
N GLU A 574 -13.76 4.26 -0.81
CA GLU A 574 -13.91 5.20 0.31
C GLU A 574 -15.34 5.76 0.43
N SER A 575 -16.03 5.94 -0.71
CA SER A 575 -17.39 6.49 -0.76
C SER A 575 -18.51 5.44 -0.59
N CYS A 576 -18.20 4.16 -0.81
CA CYS A 576 -19.16 3.07 -0.79
C CYS A 576 -19.37 2.53 0.63
N ARG A 577 -20.57 2.75 1.19
CA ARG A 577 -20.96 2.20 2.50
C ARG A 577 -21.04 0.68 2.51
N ASN A 578 -21.69 0.11 1.49
CA ASN A 578 -21.69 -1.34 1.26
C ASN A 578 -20.67 -1.66 0.16
N LYS A 579 -19.71 -2.54 0.47
CA LYS A 579 -18.63 -2.93 -0.44
C LYS A 579 -19.14 -3.81 -1.59
N ASP A 580 -20.23 -4.56 -1.40
CA ASP A 580 -20.84 -5.40 -2.45
C ASP A 580 -21.33 -4.57 -3.65
N ASN A 581 -21.55 -3.27 -3.42
CA ASN A 581 -22.01 -2.32 -4.42
C ASN A 581 -20.88 -1.66 -5.24
N LEU A 582 -19.62 -1.90 -4.87
CA LEU A 582 -18.45 -1.35 -5.56
C LEU A 582 -18.42 -1.69 -7.07
N PRO A 583 -18.72 -2.92 -7.52
CA PRO A 583 -18.73 -3.26 -8.95
C PRO A 583 -19.71 -2.41 -9.75
N LEU A 584 -20.93 -2.19 -9.24
CA LEU A 584 -21.96 -1.38 -9.90
C LEU A 584 -21.56 0.09 -9.98
N ARG A 585 -20.99 0.62 -8.88
CA ARG A 585 -20.47 2.00 -8.83
C ARG A 585 -19.31 2.19 -9.81
N PHE A 586 -18.46 1.19 -9.93
CA PHE A 586 -17.32 1.19 -10.83
C PHE A 586 -17.76 1.19 -12.30
N VAL A 587 -18.71 0.34 -12.69
CA VAL A 587 -19.30 0.35 -14.04
C VAL A 587 -19.98 1.68 -14.36
N LEU A 588 -20.65 2.29 -13.38
CA LEU A 588 -21.29 3.60 -13.56
C LEU A 588 -20.29 4.75 -13.80
N SER A 589 -19.01 4.55 -13.47
CA SER A 589 -17.95 5.53 -13.73
C SER A 589 -17.49 5.58 -15.20
N ASN A 590 -18.11 4.80 -16.07
CA ASN A 590 -18.00 4.97 -17.52
C ASN A 590 -18.94 6.09 -17.96
N ASP A 591 -18.47 7.00 -18.83
CA ASP A 591 -19.31 8.03 -19.46
C ASP A 591 -20.16 7.41 -20.58
N ILE A 592 -21.11 6.54 -20.21
CA ILE A 592 -22.01 5.86 -21.16
C ILE A 592 -23.40 6.51 -21.10
N ASN A 593 -23.76 7.16 -22.20
CA ASN A 593 -25.13 7.57 -22.47
C ASN A 593 -25.91 6.35 -22.97
N VAL A 594 -26.54 5.60 -22.07
CA VAL A 594 -27.66 4.72 -22.44
C VAL A 594 -28.82 5.64 -22.79
N THR A 595 -28.97 5.97 -24.07
CA THR A 595 -30.20 6.50 -24.64
C THR A 595 -31.12 5.30 -24.84
N ASN A 596 -32.30 5.35 -24.21
CA ASN A 596 -33.40 4.47 -24.58
C ASN A 596 -33.97 4.91 -25.92
#